data_AF-A0A517DWA8-F1
#
_entry.id   AF-A0A517DWA8-F1
#
_cell.length_a   1.000
_cell.length_b   1.000
_cell.length_c   1.000
_cell.angle_alpha   90.00
_cell.angle_beta   90.00
_cell.angle_gamma   90.00
#
_symmetry.space_group_name_H-M   'P 1'
#
loop_
_entity.id
_entity.type
_entity.pdbx_description
1 polymer ?
#
loop_
_entity_poly.entity_id
_entity_poly.type
_entity_poly.pdbx_seq_one_letter_code
_entity_poly.pdbx_strand_id
1 'polypeptide(L)'
;MVIRQDKRNKGLLVLVALLVMSILIAGCGGQKPAENQPAKADKVKVAFVYVGPVGDAGWSYAHDQGRKQLEQEMPNVETTYVESVPEGADAERVLTELAMKGNKIIFATSFGYMDYVQKVAQKFPDVTFLHCSGFKTADNVGTYFGRMYQARYLSGLAAGKHTQSNTIGYVAAFPIPEVVRGINAFTLGVQAANPEAKVRVVWTNTWYNPATEKDAAKSLLDAGADVIAMHQDTPAPMQAAEEKDKFAVSYNTDMRSFAPKAILTGPVWNWGPYYVKTVKAILDKSWKSEQYWGSMAENLVDLGPYGPMVAEDTKAVIAKKKEEIVKGQWDVFTGPLTDQQGNVKVPAGQKMTDKELLEFNWFVQGVDGTIAK
;
A
#
# COMPACT_ATOMS: atom_id res chain seq x y z
N MET A 1 -74.09 -68.00 21.73
CA MET A 1 -74.43 -68.37 23.12
C MET A 1 -73.30 -69.23 23.67
N VAL A 2 -73.01 -69.20 24.98
CA VAL A 2 -71.80 -69.74 25.67
C VAL A 2 -70.70 -68.66 25.79
N ILE A 3 -70.40 -68.01 26.92
CA ILE A 3 -70.08 -68.35 28.34
C ILE A 3 -68.58 -68.23 28.63
N ARG A 4 -68.27 -67.30 29.56
CA ARG A 4 -67.26 -67.24 30.64
C ARG A 4 -65.75 -67.53 30.45
N GLN A 5 -65.00 -66.58 31.02
CA GLN A 5 -63.91 -66.64 32.02
C GLN A 5 -62.63 -67.45 31.73
N ASP A 6 -61.56 -66.68 31.55
CA ASP A 6 -60.53 -66.39 32.58
C ASP A 6 -59.75 -67.58 33.19
N LYS A 7 -58.44 -67.62 32.93
CA LYS A 7 -57.37 -67.94 33.90
C LYS A 7 -55.97 -67.68 33.32
N ARG A 8 -55.32 -66.66 33.90
CA ARG A 8 -53.92 -66.60 34.42
C ARG A 8 -52.80 -67.37 33.69
N ASN A 9 -51.67 -66.67 33.47
CA ASN A 9 -50.34 -67.01 34.02
C ASN A 9 -49.33 -65.86 33.72
N LYS A 10 -49.03 -64.95 34.66
CA LYS A 10 -48.03 -65.07 35.75
C LYS A 10 -46.56 -65.31 35.33
N GLY A 11 -46.19 -65.07 34.07
CA GLY A 11 -44.81 -65.23 33.59
C GLY A 11 -43.98 -63.95 33.37
N LEU A 12 -44.59 -62.76 33.25
CA LEU A 12 -43.91 -61.58 32.68
C LEU A 12 -43.54 -60.47 33.68
N LEU A 13 -43.74 -60.68 34.99
CA LEU A 13 -43.56 -59.64 36.01
C LEU A 13 -42.28 -59.77 36.84
N VAL A 14 -41.45 -60.78 36.60
CA VAL A 14 -40.22 -61.02 37.38
C VAL A 14 -38.95 -60.47 36.68
N LEU A 15 -39.01 -60.11 35.39
CA LEU A 15 -37.84 -59.56 34.68
C LEU A 15 -37.70 -58.03 34.74
N VAL A 16 -38.71 -57.29 35.22
CA VAL A 16 -38.68 -55.81 35.25
C VAL A 16 -38.15 -55.27 36.59
N ALA A 17 -38.06 -56.10 37.62
CA ALA A 17 -37.62 -55.65 38.96
C ALA A 17 -36.09 -55.64 39.18
N LEU A 18 -35.29 -56.17 38.25
CA LEU A 18 -33.82 -56.27 38.39
C LEU A 18 -33.03 -55.25 37.55
N LEU A 19 -33.68 -54.40 36.76
CA LEU A 19 -33.01 -53.36 35.96
C LEU A 19 -33.13 -51.94 36.52
N VAL A 20 -33.75 -51.76 37.69
CA VAL A 20 -34.00 -50.44 38.31
C VAL A 20 -33.06 -50.13 39.48
N MET A 21 -32.12 -51.03 39.81
CA MET A 21 -31.25 -50.88 41.00
C MET A 21 -29.78 -50.55 40.72
N SER A 22 -29.47 -50.04 39.52
CA SER A 22 -28.09 -49.65 39.12
C SER A 22 -27.86 -48.14 38.92
N ILE A 23 -28.85 -47.28 39.21
CA ILE A 23 -28.77 -45.82 38.93
C ILE A 23 -28.78 -44.98 40.23
N LEU A 24 -28.31 -45.52 41.36
CA LEU A 24 -28.32 -44.79 42.64
C LEU A 24 -26.94 -44.53 43.27
N ILE A 25 -25.84 -44.68 42.53
CA ILE A 25 -24.49 -44.28 43.01
C ILE A 25 -23.73 -43.52 41.91
N ALA A 26 -24.20 -42.32 41.59
CA ALA A 26 -23.40 -41.27 40.95
C ALA A 26 -23.93 -39.88 41.36
N GLY A 27 -24.32 -39.74 42.63
CA GLY A 27 -24.80 -38.49 43.23
C GLY A 27 -23.83 -38.00 44.30
N CYS A 28 -22.64 -37.57 43.90
CA CYS A 28 -21.68 -36.76 44.68
C CYS A 28 -20.51 -36.38 43.75
N GLY A 29 -20.77 -35.51 42.77
CA GLY A 29 -19.74 -34.89 41.95
C GLY A 29 -20.24 -33.51 41.62
N GLY A 30 -19.70 -32.49 42.29
CA GLY A 30 -20.16 -31.11 42.16
C GLY A 30 -20.28 -30.70 40.70
N GLN A 31 -21.49 -30.25 40.31
CA GLN A 31 -21.66 -29.44 39.11
C GLN A 31 -20.78 -28.20 39.28
N LYS A 32 -19.59 -28.24 38.69
CA LYS A 32 -18.91 -27.00 38.34
C LYS A 32 -19.89 -26.21 37.47
N PRO A 33 -20.12 -24.92 37.76
CA PRO A 33 -20.86 -24.07 36.84
C PRO A 33 -20.23 -24.26 35.47
N ALA A 34 -21.05 -24.52 34.44
CA ALA A 34 -20.57 -24.45 33.08
C ALA A 34 -19.89 -23.09 32.93
N GLU A 35 -18.57 -23.11 32.74
CA GLU A 35 -17.82 -21.92 32.35
C GLU A 35 -18.52 -21.38 31.11
N ASN A 36 -19.20 -20.24 31.27
CA ASN A 36 -19.59 -19.42 30.15
C ASN A 36 -18.29 -19.16 29.38
N GLN A 37 -18.04 -19.94 28.32
CA GLN A 37 -17.06 -19.55 27.33
C GLN A 37 -17.46 -18.13 26.93
N PRO A 38 -16.55 -17.14 27.02
CA PRO A 38 -16.86 -15.80 26.56
C PRO A 38 -17.38 -15.95 25.14
N ALA A 39 -18.59 -15.43 24.86
CA ALA A 39 -19.03 -15.28 23.49
C ALA A 39 -17.88 -14.62 22.73
N LYS A 40 -17.37 -15.29 21.71
CA LYS A 40 -16.26 -14.80 20.90
C LYS A 40 -16.68 -13.41 20.44
N ALA A 41 -16.06 -12.37 20.98
CA ALA A 41 -16.44 -11.00 20.66
C ALA A 41 -16.44 -10.86 19.15
N ASP A 42 -17.53 -10.35 18.58
CA ASP A 42 -17.63 -10.17 17.13
C ASP A 42 -16.44 -9.36 16.65
N LYS A 43 -15.71 -9.91 15.69
CA LYS A 43 -14.53 -9.26 15.13
C LYS A 43 -14.93 -7.95 14.46
N VAL A 44 -14.07 -6.94 14.59
CA VAL A 44 -14.30 -5.68 13.87
C VAL A 44 -13.95 -5.87 12.41
N LYS A 45 -14.92 -5.60 11.54
CA LYS A 45 -14.80 -5.74 10.09
C LYS A 45 -14.11 -4.53 9.48
N VAL A 46 -13.01 -4.77 8.78
CA VAL A 46 -12.20 -3.75 8.09
C VAL A 46 -12.11 -4.12 6.60
N ALA A 47 -12.47 -3.20 5.71
CA ALA A 47 -12.40 -3.44 4.27
C ALA A 47 -11.29 -2.66 3.60
N PHE A 48 -10.75 -3.21 2.52
CA PHE A 48 -9.79 -2.57 1.64
C PHE A 48 -10.31 -2.57 0.19
N VAL A 49 -10.14 -1.45 -0.51
CA VAL A 49 -10.52 -1.31 -1.92
C VAL A 49 -9.28 -1.00 -2.73
N TYR A 50 -8.88 -1.91 -3.61
CA TYR A 50 -7.70 -1.79 -4.46
C TYR A 50 -8.07 -1.45 -5.90
N VAL A 51 -7.28 -0.60 -6.55
CA VAL A 51 -7.48 -0.21 -7.96
C VAL A 51 -6.98 -1.27 -8.94
N GLY A 52 -5.93 -1.99 -8.58
CA GLY A 52 -5.39 -3.12 -9.33
C GLY A 52 -5.62 -4.47 -8.63
N PRO A 53 -5.18 -5.56 -9.25
CA PRO A 53 -5.18 -6.88 -8.64
C PRO A 53 -4.02 -7.04 -7.63
N VAL A 54 -4.21 -7.84 -6.59
CA VAL A 54 -3.13 -8.23 -5.65
C VAL A 54 -1.95 -8.90 -6.37
N GLY A 55 -2.20 -9.47 -7.55
CA GLY A 55 -1.18 -10.05 -8.43
C GLY A 55 -0.29 -9.05 -9.18
N ASP A 56 -0.49 -7.73 -9.04
CA ASP A 56 0.35 -6.70 -9.69
C ASP A 56 1.82 -6.71 -9.23
N ALA A 57 2.09 -7.38 -8.10
CA ALA A 57 3.39 -7.46 -7.44
C ALA A 57 3.96 -6.10 -6.97
N GLY A 58 3.20 -5.02 -7.10
CA GLY A 58 3.60 -3.65 -6.77
C GLY A 58 2.61 -3.00 -5.81
N TRP A 59 1.76 -2.12 -6.32
CA TRP A 59 0.94 -1.22 -5.49
C TRP A 59 -0.12 -1.94 -4.66
N SER A 60 -1.04 -2.66 -5.32
CA SER A 60 -2.12 -3.38 -4.66
C SER A 60 -1.56 -4.52 -3.82
N TYR A 61 -0.50 -5.19 -4.33
CA TYR A 61 0.24 -6.18 -3.55
C TYR A 61 0.80 -5.60 -2.25
N ALA A 62 1.44 -4.41 -2.28
CA ALA A 62 2.00 -3.78 -1.07
C ALA A 62 0.92 -3.44 -0.04
N HIS A 63 -0.22 -2.92 -0.50
CA HIS A 63 -1.39 -2.70 0.37
C HIS A 63 -1.91 -4.01 0.97
N ASP A 64 -1.97 -5.08 0.18
CA ASP A 64 -2.41 -6.38 0.66
C ASP A 64 -1.44 -7.02 1.66
N GLN A 65 -0.13 -6.83 1.50
CA GLN A 65 0.84 -7.21 2.53
C GLN A 65 0.60 -6.46 3.84
N GLY A 66 0.32 -5.15 3.76
CA GLY A 66 -0.08 -4.35 4.93
C GLY A 66 -1.36 -4.87 5.59
N ARG A 67 -2.38 -5.22 4.81
CA ARG A 67 -3.63 -5.82 5.30
C ARG A 67 -3.37 -7.16 6.01
N LYS A 68 -2.53 -8.02 5.43
CA LYS A 68 -2.14 -9.30 6.04
C LYS A 68 -1.40 -9.11 7.35
N GLN A 69 -0.51 -8.14 7.44
CA GLN A 69 0.16 -7.79 8.70
C GLN A 69 -0.86 -7.30 9.75
N LEU A 70 -1.83 -6.47 9.36
CA LEU A 70 -2.93 -6.08 10.25
C LEU A 70 -3.69 -7.30 10.79
N GLU A 71 -4.04 -8.27 9.95
CA GLU A 71 -4.72 -9.50 10.39
C GLU A 71 -3.89 -10.34 11.36
N GLN A 72 -2.58 -10.39 11.15
CA GLN A 72 -1.65 -11.11 12.01
C GLN A 72 -1.50 -10.44 13.38
N GLU A 73 -1.41 -9.12 13.43
CA GLU A 73 -1.17 -8.36 14.67
C GLU A 73 -2.46 -8.05 15.45
N MET A 74 -3.61 -8.04 14.80
CA MET A 74 -4.91 -7.71 15.42
C MET A 74 -5.92 -8.86 15.28
N PRO A 75 -5.87 -9.90 16.14
CA PRO A 75 -6.73 -11.09 16.01
C PRO A 75 -8.23 -10.80 16.22
N ASN A 76 -8.57 -9.66 16.80
CA ASN A 76 -9.93 -9.12 16.97
C ASN A 76 -10.46 -8.39 15.71
N VAL A 77 -9.66 -8.31 14.66
CA VAL A 77 -10.02 -7.75 13.36
C VAL A 77 -10.29 -8.89 12.35
N GLU A 78 -11.28 -8.67 11.50
CA GLU A 78 -11.54 -9.48 10.31
C GLU A 78 -11.43 -8.56 9.10
N THR A 79 -10.57 -8.88 8.13
CA THR A 79 -10.45 -8.05 6.94
C THR A 79 -11.15 -8.65 5.73
N THR A 80 -11.63 -7.78 4.86
CA THR A 80 -12.09 -8.12 3.51
C THR A 80 -11.43 -7.18 2.51
N TYR A 81 -11.33 -7.59 1.24
CA TYR A 81 -10.88 -6.69 0.19
C TYR A 81 -11.67 -6.90 -1.10
N VAL A 82 -11.73 -5.86 -1.91
CA VAL A 82 -12.21 -5.92 -3.30
C VAL A 82 -11.10 -5.32 -4.16
N GLU A 83 -10.66 -6.08 -5.16
CA GLU A 83 -9.56 -5.69 -6.04
C GLU A 83 -10.06 -5.32 -7.44
N SER A 84 -9.18 -4.72 -8.24
CA SER A 84 -9.48 -4.29 -9.62
C SER A 84 -10.73 -3.41 -9.72
N VAL A 85 -10.93 -2.51 -8.75
CA VAL A 85 -12.06 -1.58 -8.73
C VAL A 85 -11.69 -0.34 -9.54
N PRO A 86 -12.35 -0.04 -10.67
CA PRO A 86 -12.06 1.17 -11.41
C PRO A 86 -12.42 2.42 -10.62
N GLU A 87 -11.64 3.48 -10.81
CA GLU A 87 -12.03 4.81 -10.38
C GLU A 87 -13.30 5.23 -11.13
N GLY A 88 -14.27 5.84 -10.44
CA GLY A 88 -15.55 6.15 -11.04
C GLY A 88 -16.76 5.68 -10.22
N ALA A 89 -17.86 5.45 -10.93
CA ALA A 89 -19.11 4.97 -10.34
C ALA A 89 -18.95 3.60 -9.63
N ASP A 90 -18.03 2.75 -10.10
CA ASP A 90 -17.75 1.46 -9.46
C ASP A 90 -17.13 1.63 -8.07
N ALA A 91 -16.24 2.61 -7.87
CA ALA A 91 -15.70 2.93 -6.56
C ALA A 91 -16.81 3.33 -5.57
N GLU A 92 -17.73 4.21 -5.96
CA GLU A 92 -18.87 4.59 -5.10
C GLU A 92 -19.74 3.38 -4.74
N ARG A 93 -20.05 2.54 -5.72
CA ARG A 93 -20.86 1.34 -5.52
C ARG A 93 -20.18 0.38 -4.53
N VAL A 94 -18.92 0.03 -4.76
CA VAL A 94 -18.16 -0.89 -3.91
C VAL A 94 -18.01 -0.35 -2.49
N LEU A 95 -17.65 0.93 -2.33
CA LEU A 95 -17.55 1.57 -1.01
C LEU A 95 -18.89 1.52 -0.25
N THR A 96 -20.00 1.79 -0.94
CA THR A 96 -21.35 1.72 -0.37
C THR A 96 -21.70 0.29 0.06
N GLU A 97 -21.46 -0.71 -0.79
CA GLU A 97 -21.73 -2.12 -0.48
C GLU A 97 -20.91 -2.60 0.73
N LEU A 98 -19.64 -2.21 0.83
CA LEU A 98 -18.79 -2.57 1.96
C LEU A 98 -19.28 -1.96 3.27
N ALA A 99 -19.73 -0.71 3.26
CA ALA A 99 -20.33 -0.06 4.42
C ALA A 99 -21.64 -0.76 4.83
N MET A 100 -22.51 -1.08 3.87
CA MET A 100 -23.77 -1.82 4.12
C MET A 100 -23.53 -3.24 4.67
N LYS A 101 -22.41 -3.89 4.31
CA LYS A 101 -22.00 -5.20 4.85
C LYS A 101 -21.46 -5.14 6.29
N GLY A 102 -21.47 -3.95 6.91
CA GLY A 102 -21.15 -3.75 8.31
C GLY A 102 -19.66 -3.54 8.59
N ASN A 103 -18.85 -3.24 7.58
CA ASN A 103 -17.48 -2.80 7.80
C ASN A 103 -17.48 -1.48 8.59
N LYS A 104 -16.65 -1.40 9.63
CA LYS A 104 -16.53 -0.21 10.48
C LYS A 104 -15.40 0.71 10.04
N ILE A 105 -14.44 0.15 9.31
CA ILE A 105 -13.29 0.87 8.78
C ILE A 105 -13.12 0.46 7.31
N ILE A 106 -12.96 1.43 6.41
CA ILE A 106 -12.78 1.18 4.98
C ILE A 106 -11.57 1.96 4.47
N PHE A 107 -10.55 1.25 4.00
CA PHE A 107 -9.38 1.81 3.34
C PHE A 107 -9.60 1.85 1.82
N ALA A 108 -9.54 3.04 1.23
CA ALA A 108 -9.64 3.24 -0.21
C ALA A 108 -8.25 3.61 -0.75
N THR A 109 -7.62 2.69 -1.49
CA THR A 109 -6.17 2.73 -1.74
C THR A 109 -5.78 3.26 -3.14
N SER A 110 -6.50 4.25 -3.65
CA SER A 110 -6.15 4.94 -4.90
C SER A 110 -6.56 6.40 -4.87
N PHE A 111 -5.79 7.25 -5.54
CA PHE A 111 -6.03 8.69 -5.61
C PHE A 111 -7.45 9.03 -6.10
N GLY A 112 -7.90 8.43 -7.21
CA GLY A 112 -9.19 8.76 -7.81
C GLY A 112 -10.41 8.28 -7.03
N TYR A 113 -10.24 7.62 -5.89
CA TYR A 113 -11.34 7.32 -4.98
C TYR A 113 -11.80 8.51 -4.12
N MET A 114 -11.04 9.61 -4.08
CA MET A 114 -11.22 10.72 -3.15
C MET A 114 -12.67 11.21 -3.04
N ASP A 115 -13.25 11.61 -4.17
CA ASP A 115 -14.58 12.24 -4.19
C ASP A 115 -15.70 11.22 -3.89
N TYR A 116 -15.49 9.97 -4.27
CA TYR A 116 -16.41 8.88 -3.98
C TYR A 116 -16.39 8.51 -2.50
N VAL A 117 -15.21 8.50 -1.86
CA VAL A 117 -15.10 8.34 -0.40
C VAL A 117 -15.86 9.44 0.32
N GLN A 118 -15.69 10.71 -0.06
CA GLN A 118 -16.42 11.82 0.56
C GLN A 118 -17.94 11.63 0.46
N LYS A 119 -18.43 11.27 -0.73
CA LYS A 119 -19.86 11.08 -1.01
C LYS A 119 -20.46 9.91 -0.22
N VAL A 120 -19.72 8.81 -0.08
CA VAL A 120 -20.19 7.64 0.69
C VAL A 120 -20.10 7.91 2.19
N ALA A 121 -19.05 8.55 2.67
CA ALA A 121 -18.86 8.84 4.09
C ALA A 121 -20.00 9.66 4.70
N GLN A 122 -20.59 10.59 3.93
CA GLN A 122 -21.78 11.35 4.33
C GLN A 122 -23.01 10.47 4.62
N LYS A 123 -23.12 9.32 3.95
CA LYS A 123 -24.24 8.37 4.11
C LYS A 123 -24.02 7.40 5.27
N PHE A 124 -22.78 7.25 5.73
CA PHE A 124 -22.37 6.27 6.75
C PHE A 124 -21.50 6.93 7.83
N PRO A 125 -22.07 7.82 8.67
CA PRO A 125 -21.31 8.55 9.68
C PRO A 125 -20.64 7.65 10.74
N ASP A 126 -21.16 6.44 10.95
CA ASP A 126 -20.61 5.45 11.89
C ASP A 126 -19.47 4.60 11.32
N VAL A 127 -19.09 4.82 10.07
CA VAL A 127 -17.99 4.12 9.39
C VAL A 127 -16.83 5.11 9.22
N THR A 128 -15.63 4.71 9.61
CA THR A 128 -14.41 5.49 9.38
C THR A 128 -13.84 5.14 8.00
N PHE A 129 -13.62 6.14 7.16
CA PHE A 129 -12.99 5.98 5.85
C PHE A 129 -11.58 6.55 5.86
N LEU A 130 -10.65 5.81 5.27
CA LEU A 130 -9.25 6.22 5.14
C LEU A 130 -8.91 6.24 3.66
N HIS A 131 -8.74 7.43 3.10
CA HIS A 131 -8.43 7.61 1.70
C HIS A 131 -6.91 7.77 1.47
N CYS A 132 -6.33 6.91 0.65
CA CYS A 132 -4.91 6.97 0.33
C CYS A 132 -4.61 8.05 -0.71
N SER A 133 -3.51 8.78 -0.55
CA SER A 133 -2.95 9.79 -1.48
C SER A 133 -3.76 11.08 -1.71
N GLY A 134 -5.04 11.13 -1.32
CA GLY A 134 -5.84 12.34 -1.41
C GLY A 134 -5.63 13.33 -0.27
N PHE A 135 -6.41 14.41 -0.31
CA PHE A 135 -6.28 15.56 0.60
C PHE A 135 -7.63 16.04 1.17
N LYS A 136 -8.76 15.45 0.77
CA LYS A 136 -10.07 15.80 1.33
C LYS A 136 -10.35 14.98 2.58
N THR A 137 -10.67 15.66 3.68
CA THR A 137 -11.04 15.06 4.97
C THR A 137 -12.46 15.47 5.38
N ALA A 138 -13.05 14.69 6.28
CA ALA A 138 -14.32 14.96 6.97
C ALA A 138 -14.26 14.32 8.36
N ASP A 139 -15.27 14.50 9.21
CA ASP A 139 -15.26 14.00 10.60
C ASP A 139 -14.96 12.49 10.70
N ASN A 140 -15.51 11.70 9.77
CA ASN A 140 -15.27 10.25 9.65
C ASN A 140 -14.36 9.87 8.46
N VAL A 141 -13.65 10.83 7.86
CA VAL A 141 -12.73 10.59 6.74
C VAL A 141 -11.36 11.17 7.01
N GLY A 142 -10.36 10.30 7.23
CA GLY A 142 -8.95 10.68 7.22
C GLY A 142 -8.30 10.40 5.88
N THR A 143 -7.14 11.02 5.65
CA THR A 143 -6.29 10.72 4.50
C THR A 143 -4.92 10.26 4.94
N TYR A 144 -4.27 9.44 4.12
CA TYR A 144 -2.95 8.92 4.44
C TYR A 144 -2.10 8.72 3.19
N PHE A 145 -0.82 9.08 3.31
CA PHE A 145 0.17 8.78 2.29
C PHE A 145 1.56 8.75 2.91
N GLY A 146 2.60 8.51 2.09
CA GLY A 146 3.98 8.62 2.55
C GLY A 146 4.81 9.58 1.72
N ARG A 147 5.89 10.08 2.32
CA ARG A 147 6.89 10.96 1.71
C ARG A 147 7.80 10.15 0.81
N MET A 148 7.21 9.40 -0.13
CA MET A 148 7.88 8.49 -1.04
C MET A 148 8.97 9.17 -1.87
N TYR A 149 8.85 10.48 -2.07
CA TYR A 149 9.87 11.31 -2.68
C TYR A 149 11.25 11.20 -1.97
N GLN A 150 11.29 10.92 -0.66
CA GLN A 150 12.53 10.67 0.07
C GLN A 150 13.25 9.43 -0.46
N ALA A 151 12.54 8.31 -0.62
CA ALA A 151 13.10 7.10 -1.19
C ALA A 151 13.39 7.25 -2.70
N ARG A 152 12.57 8.01 -3.44
CA ARG A 152 12.82 8.34 -4.86
C ARG A 152 14.15 9.07 -5.06
N TYR A 153 14.48 10.03 -4.21
CA TYR A 153 15.78 10.71 -4.27
C TYR A 153 16.93 9.72 -4.07
N LEU A 154 16.81 8.84 -3.08
CA LEU A 154 17.84 7.84 -2.80
C LEU A 154 18.01 6.82 -3.94
N SER A 155 16.92 6.38 -4.58
CA SER A 155 17.02 5.51 -5.75
C SER A 155 17.54 6.26 -6.98
N GLY A 156 17.32 7.57 -7.06
CA GLY A 156 17.93 8.46 -8.04
C GLY A 156 19.46 8.49 -7.94
N LEU A 157 20.01 8.53 -6.71
CA LEU A 157 21.47 8.43 -6.51
C LEU A 157 22.04 7.12 -7.08
N ALA A 158 21.34 6.00 -6.87
CA ALA A 158 21.74 4.70 -7.43
C ALA A 158 21.74 4.74 -8.96
N ALA A 159 20.67 5.25 -9.58
CA ALA A 159 20.56 5.37 -11.03
C ALA A 159 21.62 6.31 -11.63
N GLY A 160 21.84 7.48 -11.02
CA GLY A 160 22.83 8.45 -11.47
C GLY A 160 24.27 7.95 -11.36
N LYS A 161 24.60 7.17 -10.32
CA LYS A 161 25.90 6.50 -10.21
C LYS A 161 26.11 5.38 -11.23
N HIS A 162 25.02 4.76 -11.70
CA HIS A 162 25.10 3.58 -12.54
C HIS A 162 25.03 3.88 -14.04
N THR A 163 24.26 4.89 -14.44
CA THR A 163 24.12 5.27 -15.87
C THR A 163 25.47 5.56 -16.51
N GLN A 164 25.62 5.12 -17.74
CA GLN A 164 26.75 5.36 -18.63
C GLN A 164 26.34 6.26 -19.81
N SER A 165 25.06 6.24 -20.20
CA SER A 165 24.54 7.05 -21.32
C SER A 165 24.12 8.47 -20.91
N ASN A 166 24.10 8.77 -19.60
CA ASN A 166 23.52 9.99 -19.04
C ASN A 166 22.02 10.17 -19.38
N THR A 167 21.37 9.12 -19.88
CA THR A 167 19.94 9.14 -20.23
C THR A 167 19.23 8.08 -19.41
N ILE A 168 18.36 8.51 -18.51
CA ILE A 168 17.51 7.64 -17.71
C ILE A 168 16.08 7.76 -18.23
N GLY A 169 15.39 6.65 -18.39
CA GLY A 169 13.98 6.63 -18.74
C GLY A 169 13.10 6.57 -17.50
N TYR A 170 11.96 7.26 -17.52
CA TYR A 170 10.96 7.23 -16.46
C TYR A 170 9.57 6.95 -17.03
N VAL A 171 9.02 5.78 -16.73
CA VAL A 171 7.66 5.39 -17.13
C VAL A 171 6.67 5.92 -16.08
N ALA A 172 5.84 6.90 -16.43
CA ALA A 172 5.01 7.64 -15.49
C ALA A 172 3.51 7.45 -15.77
N ALA A 173 2.70 7.30 -14.73
CA ALA A 173 1.26 7.01 -14.87
C ALA A 173 0.48 8.26 -15.31
N PHE A 174 0.09 9.10 -14.36
CA PHE A 174 -0.69 10.32 -14.59
C PHE A 174 0.08 11.58 -14.21
N PRO A 175 -0.11 12.71 -14.91
CA PRO A 175 0.54 13.99 -14.64
C PRO A 175 -0.05 14.71 -13.41
N ILE A 176 -0.16 14.00 -12.28
CA ILE A 176 -0.66 14.53 -11.00
C ILE A 176 0.49 14.88 -10.05
N PRO A 177 0.26 15.73 -9.03
CA PRO A 177 1.32 16.17 -8.12
C PRO A 177 2.13 15.07 -7.47
N GLU A 178 1.51 13.92 -7.18
CA GLU A 178 2.22 12.75 -6.66
C GLU A 178 3.35 12.28 -7.59
N VAL A 179 3.02 12.07 -8.87
CA VAL A 179 3.96 11.52 -9.85
C VAL A 179 4.99 12.56 -10.23
N VAL A 180 4.59 13.83 -10.39
CA VAL A 180 5.51 14.95 -10.64
C VAL A 180 6.54 15.08 -9.50
N ARG A 181 6.09 15.02 -8.25
CA ARG A 181 6.97 15.03 -7.07
C ARG A 181 7.89 13.82 -7.04
N GLY A 182 7.42 12.64 -7.43
CA GLY A 182 8.24 11.43 -7.57
C GLY A 182 9.36 11.59 -8.61
N ILE A 183 9.01 12.07 -9.79
CA ILE A 183 9.95 12.35 -10.90
C ILE A 183 10.99 13.39 -10.45
N ASN A 184 10.55 14.52 -9.90
CA ASN A 184 11.45 15.58 -9.47
C ASN A 184 12.46 15.09 -8.42
N ALA A 185 11.99 14.38 -7.39
CA ALA A 185 12.88 13.84 -6.38
C ALA A 185 13.90 12.85 -6.95
N PHE A 186 13.44 11.96 -7.84
CA PHE A 186 14.32 11.02 -8.52
C PHE A 186 15.37 11.74 -9.38
N THR A 187 14.97 12.74 -10.18
CA THR A 187 15.87 13.53 -11.01
C THR A 187 16.90 14.30 -10.17
N LEU A 188 16.48 14.92 -9.07
CA LEU A 188 17.42 15.58 -8.14
C LEU A 188 18.45 14.58 -7.57
N GLY A 189 18.01 13.36 -7.25
CA GLY A 189 18.91 12.28 -6.82
C GLY A 189 19.88 11.84 -7.92
N VAL A 190 19.39 11.69 -9.16
CA VAL A 190 20.22 11.38 -10.34
C VAL A 190 21.29 12.44 -10.53
N GLN A 191 20.91 13.73 -10.55
CA GLN A 191 21.82 14.83 -10.79
C GLN A 191 22.82 15.06 -9.66
N ALA A 192 22.44 14.77 -8.41
CA ALA A 192 23.37 14.81 -7.29
C ALA A 192 24.50 13.77 -7.43
N ALA A 193 24.24 12.64 -8.09
CA ALA A 193 25.24 11.62 -8.38
C ALA A 193 25.97 11.85 -9.71
N ASN A 194 25.27 12.39 -10.71
CA ASN A 194 25.75 12.64 -12.07
C ASN A 194 25.07 13.90 -12.66
N PRO A 195 25.70 15.07 -12.60
CA PRO A 195 25.09 16.34 -13.03
C PRO A 195 24.72 16.42 -14.52
N GLU A 196 25.36 15.61 -15.37
CA GLU A 196 25.13 15.59 -16.82
C GLU A 196 23.91 14.72 -17.21
N ALA A 197 23.42 13.90 -16.28
CA ALA A 197 22.34 12.97 -16.54
C ALA A 197 20.98 13.68 -16.65
N LYS A 198 20.16 13.19 -17.58
CA LYS A 198 18.77 13.64 -17.81
C LYS A 198 17.79 12.50 -17.62
N VAL A 199 16.59 12.85 -17.16
CA VAL A 199 15.49 11.89 -16.94
C VAL A 199 14.40 12.15 -17.96
N ARG A 200 14.24 11.25 -18.93
CA ARG A 200 13.23 11.32 -19.98
C ARG A 200 11.94 10.64 -19.55
N VAL A 201 10.83 11.37 -19.58
CA VAL A 201 9.53 10.89 -19.08
C VAL A 201 8.62 10.45 -20.24
N VAL A 202 7.97 9.30 -20.08
CA VAL A 202 6.86 8.86 -20.95
C VAL A 202 5.63 8.60 -20.07
N TRP A 203 4.51 9.24 -20.43
CA TRP A 203 3.22 9.10 -19.74
C TRP A 203 2.41 7.95 -20.33
N THR A 204 1.96 7.01 -19.49
CA THR A 204 1.09 5.89 -19.89
C THR A 204 -0.39 6.21 -19.74
N ASN A 205 -0.74 7.21 -18.90
CA ASN A 205 -2.12 7.55 -18.52
C ASN A 205 -2.91 6.37 -17.94
N THR A 206 -2.21 5.50 -17.21
CA THR A 206 -2.79 4.39 -16.44
C THR A 206 -1.88 4.05 -15.28
N TRP A 207 -2.44 3.56 -14.16
CA TRP A 207 -1.68 3.01 -13.03
C TRP A 207 -1.20 1.57 -13.31
N TYR A 208 -2.05 0.80 -14.01
CA TYR A 208 -1.87 -0.62 -14.23
C TYR A 208 -2.24 -0.99 -15.67
N ASN A 209 -1.24 -1.29 -16.49
CA ASN A 209 -1.35 -1.98 -17.77
C ASN A 209 0.04 -2.53 -18.15
N PRO A 210 0.35 -3.80 -17.83
CA PRO A 210 1.67 -4.37 -18.07
C PRO A 210 2.18 -4.20 -19.52
N ALA A 211 1.29 -4.27 -20.51
CA ALA A 211 1.68 -4.10 -21.92
C ALA A 211 2.09 -2.65 -22.22
N THR A 212 1.24 -1.68 -21.86
CA THR A 212 1.53 -0.25 -22.05
C THR A 212 2.78 0.19 -21.28
N GLU A 213 2.94 -0.30 -20.05
CA GLU A 213 4.12 -0.04 -19.21
C GLU A 213 5.40 -0.56 -19.86
N LYS A 214 5.37 -1.79 -20.38
CA LYS A 214 6.51 -2.41 -21.07
C LYS A 214 6.86 -1.69 -22.36
N ASP A 215 5.86 -1.30 -23.15
CA ASP A 215 6.07 -0.59 -24.41
C ASP A 215 6.63 0.81 -24.18
N ALA A 216 6.16 1.52 -23.14
CA ALA A 216 6.75 2.78 -22.72
C ALA A 216 8.22 2.62 -22.31
N ALA A 217 8.56 1.60 -21.53
CA ALA A 217 9.96 1.30 -21.16
C ALA A 217 10.83 1.00 -22.39
N LYS A 218 10.34 0.16 -23.31
CA LYS A 218 11.02 -0.13 -24.59
C LYS A 218 11.28 1.13 -25.40
N SER A 219 10.30 2.03 -25.49
CA SER A 219 10.47 3.29 -26.21
C SER A 219 11.59 4.17 -25.63
N LEU A 220 11.75 4.17 -24.31
CA LEU A 220 12.82 4.90 -23.62
C LEU A 220 14.18 4.24 -23.84
N LEU A 221 14.24 2.91 -23.78
CA LEU A 221 15.45 2.12 -24.07
C LEU A 221 15.93 2.32 -25.51
N ASP A 222 15.00 2.27 -26.48
CA ASP A 222 15.28 2.50 -27.89
C ASP A 222 15.70 3.96 -28.16
N ALA A 223 15.28 4.90 -27.30
CA ALA A 223 15.73 6.29 -27.30
C ALA A 223 17.07 6.54 -26.56
N GLY A 224 17.77 5.48 -26.15
CA GLY A 224 19.12 5.56 -25.59
C GLY A 224 19.20 5.54 -24.05
N ALA A 225 18.07 5.34 -23.36
CA ALA A 225 18.12 5.16 -21.91
C ALA A 225 18.82 3.84 -21.54
N ASP A 226 19.65 3.86 -20.50
CA ASP A 226 20.32 2.66 -19.98
C ASP A 226 19.91 2.27 -18.55
N VAL A 227 19.11 3.13 -17.90
CA VAL A 227 18.41 2.85 -16.66
C VAL A 227 16.93 3.21 -16.85
N ILE A 228 16.02 2.33 -16.43
CA ILE A 228 14.57 2.58 -16.42
C ILE A 228 14.05 2.68 -14.99
N ALA A 229 13.46 3.81 -14.64
CA ALA A 229 12.65 4.00 -13.44
C ALA A 229 11.17 4.08 -13.80
N MET A 230 10.29 3.95 -12.79
CA MET A 230 8.85 4.04 -13.03
C MET A 230 8.05 4.59 -11.86
N HIS A 231 6.87 5.08 -12.16
CA HIS A 231 5.73 5.24 -11.24
C HIS A 231 4.52 4.55 -11.85
N GLN A 232 4.58 3.22 -11.84
CA GLN A 232 3.57 2.27 -12.33
C GLN A 232 3.44 1.13 -11.31
N ASP A 233 2.48 0.24 -11.51
CA ASP A 233 2.15 -0.77 -10.51
C ASP A 233 2.78 -2.15 -10.78
N THR A 234 3.39 -2.39 -11.95
CA THR A 234 3.82 -3.74 -12.36
C THR A 234 5.33 -3.84 -12.61
N PRO A 235 5.92 -5.05 -12.58
CA PRO A 235 7.33 -5.25 -12.89
C PRO A 235 7.69 -5.08 -14.38
N ALA A 236 6.72 -4.82 -15.26
CA ALA A 236 6.90 -4.89 -16.71
C ALA A 236 7.99 -3.93 -17.26
N PRO A 237 8.14 -2.68 -16.76
CA PRO A 237 9.26 -1.82 -17.17
C PRO A 237 10.65 -2.40 -16.83
N MET A 238 10.77 -3.07 -15.68
CA MET A 238 12.03 -3.67 -15.24
C MET A 238 12.38 -4.90 -16.10
N GLN A 239 11.37 -5.68 -16.48
CA GLN A 239 11.54 -6.80 -17.42
C GLN A 239 12.02 -6.32 -18.80
N ALA A 240 11.47 -5.19 -19.31
CA ALA A 240 11.95 -4.61 -20.56
C ALA A 240 13.42 -4.17 -20.49
N ALA A 241 13.84 -3.58 -19.36
CA ALA A 241 15.23 -3.23 -19.15
C ALA A 241 16.14 -4.48 -19.15
N GLU A 242 15.76 -5.52 -18.41
CA GLU A 242 16.53 -6.78 -18.37
C GLU A 242 16.62 -7.46 -19.75
N GLU A 243 15.52 -7.48 -20.53
CA GLU A 243 15.49 -8.02 -21.91
C GLU A 243 16.46 -7.31 -22.86
N LYS A 244 16.89 -6.09 -22.54
CA LYS A 244 17.84 -5.28 -23.31
C LYS A 244 19.22 -5.20 -22.64
N ASP A 245 19.47 -6.04 -21.64
CA ASP A 245 20.68 -6.02 -20.81
C ASP A 245 20.96 -4.63 -20.19
N LYS A 246 19.90 -3.92 -19.81
CA LYS A 246 19.91 -2.61 -19.15
C LYS A 246 19.42 -2.71 -17.70
N PHE A 247 19.55 -1.62 -16.98
CA PHE A 247 19.27 -1.58 -15.54
C PHE A 247 17.94 -0.89 -15.26
N ALA A 248 17.43 -1.08 -14.04
CA ALA A 248 16.18 -0.50 -13.64
C ALA A 248 16.13 -0.17 -12.15
N VAL A 249 15.18 0.69 -11.81
CA VAL A 249 14.79 1.03 -10.44
C VAL A 249 13.33 0.59 -10.27
N SER A 250 13.09 -0.39 -9.39
CA SER A 250 11.73 -0.86 -9.12
C SER A 250 10.94 0.15 -8.29
N TYR A 251 9.65 -0.09 -8.10
CA TYR A 251 8.77 0.74 -7.28
C TYR A 251 7.72 -0.10 -6.55
N ASN A 252 7.20 0.44 -5.44
CA ASN A 252 6.24 -0.15 -4.51
C ASN A 252 6.78 -1.29 -3.63
N THR A 253 7.53 -2.23 -4.19
CA THR A 253 8.03 -3.45 -3.52
C THR A 253 9.44 -3.85 -3.96
N ASP A 254 10.01 -4.87 -3.30
CA ASP A 254 11.18 -5.59 -3.80
C ASP A 254 10.77 -6.47 -5.00
N MET A 255 10.98 -5.95 -6.20
CA MET A 255 10.67 -6.64 -7.47
C MET A 255 11.87 -7.42 -8.04
N ARG A 256 12.96 -7.62 -7.29
CA ARG A 256 14.20 -8.23 -7.82
C ARG A 256 13.99 -9.63 -8.41
N SER A 257 13.00 -10.39 -7.96
CA SER A 257 12.69 -11.71 -8.54
C SER A 257 12.19 -11.65 -9.99
N PHE A 258 11.66 -10.51 -10.44
CA PHE A 258 11.12 -10.33 -11.79
C PHE A 258 12.15 -9.83 -12.81
N ALA A 259 13.23 -9.21 -12.35
CA ALA A 259 14.33 -8.72 -13.17
C ALA A 259 15.66 -8.69 -12.37
N PRO A 260 16.18 -9.87 -11.96
CA PRO A 260 17.26 -10.01 -10.98
C PRO A 260 18.62 -9.43 -11.42
N LYS A 261 18.84 -9.26 -12.72
CA LYS A 261 20.06 -8.70 -13.31
C LYS A 261 19.95 -7.21 -13.60
N ALA A 262 18.73 -6.66 -13.67
CA ALA A 262 18.50 -5.25 -13.98
C ALA A 262 18.30 -4.37 -12.74
N ILE A 263 17.62 -4.86 -11.71
CA ILE A 263 17.15 -4.00 -10.61
C ILE A 263 18.30 -3.57 -9.69
N LEU A 264 18.57 -2.27 -9.65
CA LEU A 264 19.55 -1.63 -8.76
C LEU A 264 19.07 -1.60 -7.30
N THR A 265 17.86 -1.11 -7.10
CA THR A 265 17.08 -1.01 -5.86
C THR A 265 15.69 -0.46 -6.25
N GLY A 266 14.83 -0.14 -5.30
CA GLY A 266 13.57 0.54 -5.59
C GLY A 266 12.96 1.13 -4.33
N PRO A 267 12.22 2.25 -4.42
CA PRO A 267 11.41 2.74 -3.31
C PRO A 267 10.31 1.73 -2.96
N VAL A 268 10.13 1.44 -1.67
CA VAL A 268 9.17 0.45 -1.16
C VAL A 268 8.25 1.05 -0.11
N TRP A 269 7.03 0.52 -0.04
CA TRP A 269 6.03 0.85 0.98
C TRP A 269 6.05 -0.14 2.14
N ASN A 270 5.76 0.38 3.33
CA ASN A 270 5.51 -0.43 4.52
C ASN A 270 4.23 0.02 5.22
N TRP A 271 3.09 -0.41 4.67
CA TRP A 271 1.77 0.04 5.12
C TRP A 271 1.30 -0.61 6.44
N GLY A 272 1.81 -1.79 6.78
CA GLY A 272 1.33 -2.59 7.90
C GLY A 272 1.34 -1.84 9.24
N PRO A 273 2.47 -1.23 9.66
CA PRO A 273 2.53 -0.45 10.90
C PRO A 273 1.52 0.70 10.95
N TYR A 274 1.28 1.37 9.81
CA TYR A 274 0.28 2.43 9.73
C TYR A 274 -1.15 1.87 9.91
N TYR A 275 -1.47 0.75 9.25
CA TYR A 275 -2.78 0.12 9.37
C TYR A 275 -3.05 -0.37 10.79
N VAL A 276 -2.10 -1.06 11.41
CA VAL A 276 -2.23 -1.53 12.81
C VAL A 276 -2.45 -0.34 13.75
N LYS A 277 -1.60 0.69 13.65
CA LYS A 277 -1.71 1.90 14.49
C LYS A 277 -3.07 2.58 14.31
N THR A 278 -3.51 2.75 13.07
CA THR A 278 -4.75 3.46 12.74
C THR A 278 -5.99 2.69 13.18
N VAL A 279 -6.06 1.40 12.86
CA VAL A 279 -7.19 0.54 13.29
C VAL A 279 -7.26 0.49 14.81
N LYS A 280 -6.13 0.31 15.50
CA LYS A 280 -6.08 0.36 16.96
C LYS A 280 -6.62 1.69 17.52
N ALA A 281 -6.18 2.82 16.97
CA ALA A 281 -6.67 4.13 17.40
C ALA A 281 -8.20 4.30 17.21
N ILE A 282 -8.76 3.75 16.13
CA ILE A 282 -10.20 3.78 15.86
C ILE A 282 -10.94 2.92 16.90
N LEU A 283 -10.46 1.71 17.17
CA LEU A 283 -11.06 0.83 18.19
C LEU A 283 -11.01 1.44 19.59
N ASP A 284 -9.91 2.10 19.91
CA ASP A 284 -9.70 2.80 21.18
C ASP A 284 -10.43 4.15 21.25
N LYS A 285 -11.17 4.53 20.20
CA LYS A 285 -11.89 5.82 20.06
C LYS A 285 -10.99 7.05 20.25
N SER A 286 -9.71 6.90 19.96
CA SER A 286 -8.69 7.96 20.04
C SER A 286 -8.30 8.52 18.66
N TRP A 287 -8.71 7.85 17.59
CA TRP A 287 -8.53 8.33 16.23
C TRP A 287 -9.24 9.66 16.00
N LYS A 288 -8.60 10.52 15.22
CA LYS A 288 -9.16 11.77 14.72
C LYS A 288 -8.92 11.85 13.23
N SER A 289 -9.86 12.47 12.53
CA SER A 289 -9.66 12.83 11.13
C SER A 289 -8.44 13.74 10.98
N GLU A 290 -7.51 13.33 10.13
CA GLU A 290 -6.27 14.05 9.85
C GLU A 290 -5.78 13.78 8.42
N GLN A 291 -4.81 14.58 7.99
CA GLN A 291 -4.00 14.33 6.79
C GLN A 291 -2.66 13.75 7.22
N TYR A 292 -2.55 12.42 7.27
CA TYR A 292 -1.32 11.76 7.65
C TYR A 292 -0.34 11.67 6.47
N TRP A 293 0.89 12.14 6.65
CA TRP A 293 1.94 12.03 5.63
C TRP A 293 3.26 11.54 6.20
N GLY A 294 3.37 10.22 6.34
CA GLY A 294 4.47 9.57 7.04
C GLY A 294 5.79 9.56 6.25
N SER A 295 6.89 9.64 6.98
CA SER A 295 8.24 9.74 6.43
C SER A 295 9.01 8.41 6.46
N MET A 296 10.23 8.44 5.91
CA MET A 296 11.19 7.36 6.08
C MET A 296 11.63 7.18 7.55
N ALA A 297 11.64 8.26 8.34
CA ALA A 297 11.93 8.18 9.78
C ALA A 297 10.86 7.39 10.55
N GLU A 298 9.62 7.39 10.04
CA GLU A 298 8.49 6.60 10.56
C GLU A 298 8.40 5.21 9.92
N ASN A 299 9.38 4.83 9.09
CA ASN A 299 9.46 3.54 8.41
C ASN A 299 8.23 3.23 7.52
N LEU A 300 7.54 4.26 7.02
CA LEU A 300 6.42 4.09 6.08
C LEU A 300 6.91 3.88 4.64
N VAL A 301 8.04 4.49 4.31
CA VAL A 301 8.72 4.40 3.02
C VAL A 301 10.18 4.08 3.25
N ASP A 302 10.78 3.26 2.38
CA ASP A 302 12.21 2.97 2.42
C ASP A 302 12.72 2.63 1.00
N LEU A 303 14.00 2.27 0.88
CA LEU A 303 14.55 1.54 -0.25
C LEU A 303 14.53 0.04 0.02
N GLY A 304 14.13 -0.71 -1.00
CA GLY A 304 14.31 -2.15 -1.06
C GLY A 304 15.80 -2.52 -1.16
N PRO A 305 16.12 -3.81 -0.98
CA PRO A 305 17.51 -4.25 -0.99
C PRO A 305 18.18 -3.99 -2.35
N TYR A 306 19.50 -3.85 -2.34
CA TYR A 306 20.27 -3.60 -3.56
C TYR A 306 20.40 -4.85 -4.42
N GLY A 307 20.45 -4.66 -5.74
CA GLY A 307 20.90 -5.67 -6.68
C GLY A 307 22.41 -5.90 -6.61
N PRO A 308 22.91 -7.03 -7.15
CA PRO A 308 24.32 -7.42 -7.05
C PRO A 308 25.28 -6.50 -7.81
N MET A 309 24.80 -5.75 -8.80
CA MET A 309 25.56 -4.80 -9.62
C MET A 309 25.84 -3.46 -8.91
N VAL A 310 25.20 -3.17 -7.78
CA VAL A 310 25.39 -1.91 -7.07
C VAL A 310 26.69 -1.97 -6.26
N ALA A 311 27.63 -1.09 -6.59
CA ALA A 311 28.92 -0.98 -5.92
C ALA A 311 28.79 -0.47 -4.46
N GLU A 312 29.72 -0.89 -3.60
CA GLU A 312 29.70 -0.55 -2.16
C GLU A 312 29.82 0.94 -1.89
N ASP A 313 30.58 1.67 -2.72
CA ASP A 313 30.70 3.13 -2.62
C ASP A 313 29.35 3.82 -2.89
N THR A 314 28.57 3.30 -3.85
CA THR A 314 27.21 3.77 -4.13
C THR A 314 26.29 3.50 -2.95
N LYS A 315 26.34 2.30 -2.35
CA LYS A 315 25.56 1.98 -1.15
C LYS A 315 25.91 2.90 0.03
N ALA A 316 27.19 3.22 0.22
CA ALA A 316 27.66 4.11 1.28
C ALA A 316 27.16 5.55 1.10
N VAL A 317 27.18 6.08 -0.14
CA VAL A 317 26.62 7.41 -0.46
C VAL A 317 25.13 7.46 -0.14
N ILE A 318 24.38 6.42 -0.54
CA ILE A 318 22.94 6.34 -0.29
C ILE A 318 22.66 6.22 1.22
N ALA A 319 23.38 5.36 1.93
CA ALA A 319 23.21 5.16 3.37
C ALA A 319 23.45 6.46 4.16
N LYS A 320 24.51 7.21 3.82
CA LYS A 320 24.78 8.52 4.44
C LYS A 320 23.63 9.50 4.20
N LYS A 321 23.14 9.60 2.96
CA LYS A 321 22.04 10.51 2.65
C LYS A 321 20.73 10.10 3.32
N LYS A 322 20.44 8.80 3.39
CA LYS A 322 19.31 8.24 4.15
C LYS A 322 19.37 8.66 5.61
N GLU A 323 20.54 8.58 6.24
CA GLU A 323 20.73 8.99 7.63
C GLU A 323 20.42 10.47 7.85
N GLU A 324 20.86 11.35 6.95
CA GLU A 324 20.56 12.79 6.99
C GLU A 324 19.04 13.06 6.89
N ILE A 325 18.34 12.33 6.00
CA ILE A 325 16.87 12.41 5.85
C ILE A 325 16.16 11.94 7.13
N VAL A 326 16.54 10.78 7.65
CA VAL A 326 15.91 10.19 8.84
C VAL A 326 16.11 11.05 10.09
N LYS A 327 17.28 11.70 10.22
CA LYS A 327 17.57 12.64 11.31
C LYS A 327 16.95 14.02 11.11
N GLY A 328 16.30 14.29 9.98
CA GLY A 328 15.73 15.60 9.65
C GLY A 328 16.77 16.69 9.43
N GLN A 329 18.03 16.32 9.15
CA GLN A 329 19.13 17.27 8.90
C GLN A 329 19.07 17.83 7.48
N TRP A 330 18.42 17.11 6.57
CA TRP A 330 18.25 17.50 5.18
C TRP A 330 16.94 16.92 4.61
N ASP A 331 16.31 17.59 3.65
CA ASP A 331 15.14 17.07 2.94
C ASP A 331 15.20 17.43 1.45
N VAL A 332 14.54 16.61 0.62
CA VAL A 332 14.70 16.58 -0.84
C VAL A 332 14.39 17.91 -1.51
N PHE A 333 13.31 18.57 -1.08
CA PHE A 333 12.83 19.80 -1.70
C PHE A 333 13.26 21.03 -0.91
N THR A 334 14.55 21.09 -0.61
CA THR A 334 15.23 22.26 -0.05
C THR A 334 16.08 22.91 -1.13
N GLY A 335 15.91 24.21 -1.34
CA GLY A 335 16.58 24.93 -2.41
C GLY A 335 18.09 25.04 -2.25
N PRO A 336 18.80 25.38 -3.33
CA PRO A 336 18.25 25.95 -4.56
C PRO A 336 17.61 24.90 -5.50
N LEU A 337 16.38 25.14 -5.96
CA LEU A 337 15.72 24.35 -7.00
C LEU A 337 15.35 25.24 -8.19
N THR A 338 15.70 24.77 -9.39
CA THR A 338 15.38 25.41 -10.66
C THR A 338 14.38 24.58 -11.45
N ASP A 339 13.49 25.25 -12.20
CA ASP A 339 12.62 24.58 -13.17
C ASP A 339 13.40 24.19 -14.44
N GLN A 340 12.73 23.48 -15.36
CA GLN A 340 13.28 23.10 -16.67
C GLN A 340 13.77 24.28 -17.52
N GLN A 341 13.31 25.51 -17.25
CA GLN A 341 13.72 26.72 -17.96
C GLN A 341 14.87 27.46 -17.26
N GLY A 342 15.37 26.93 -16.13
CA GLY A 342 16.44 27.53 -15.34
C GLY A 342 15.98 28.62 -14.37
N ASN A 343 14.68 28.83 -14.22
CA ASN A 343 14.17 29.80 -13.24
C ASN A 343 14.28 29.21 -11.83
N VAL A 344 14.85 29.96 -10.90
CA VAL A 344 14.85 29.59 -9.48
C VAL A 344 13.42 29.60 -8.95
N LYS A 345 12.92 28.44 -8.53
CA LYS A 345 11.59 28.27 -7.90
C LYS A 345 11.66 28.23 -6.39
N VAL A 346 12.72 27.64 -5.86
CA VAL A 346 12.95 27.55 -4.41
C VAL A 346 14.36 28.09 -4.14
N PRO A 347 14.49 29.24 -3.48
CA PRO A 347 15.78 29.83 -3.14
C PRO A 347 16.62 28.94 -2.22
N ALA A 348 17.95 29.16 -2.22
CA ALA A 348 18.87 28.42 -1.36
C ALA A 348 18.47 28.49 0.12
N GLY A 349 18.42 27.32 0.78
CA GLY A 349 18.07 27.21 2.20
C GLY A 349 16.56 27.27 2.51
N GLN A 350 15.70 27.53 1.52
CA GLN A 350 14.25 27.45 1.71
C GLN A 350 13.74 26.04 1.43
N LYS A 351 12.86 25.54 2.29
CA LYS A 351 12.20 24.24 2.12
C LYS A 351 10.77 24.46 1.67
N MET A 352 10.33 23.70 0.65
CA MET A 352 8.92 23.69 0.25
C MET A 352 8.04 23.17 1.40
N THR A 353 6.91 23.84 1.59
CA THR A 353 5.85 23.43 2.52
C THR A 353 5.10 22.21 2.00
N ASP A 354 4.43 21.48 2.89
CA ASP A 354 3.63 20.31 2.48
C ASP A 354 2.52 20.68 1.49
N LYS A 355 1.92 21.87 1.63
CA LYS A 355 0.93 22.38 0.68
C LYS A 355 1.51 22.53 -0.71
N GLU A 356 2.67 23.17 -0.84
CA GLU A 356 3.34 23.33 -2.14
C GLU A 356 3.73 21.99 -2.74
N LEU A 357 4.12 21.01 -1.92
CA LEU A 357 4.43 19.67 -2.38
C LEU A 357 3.18 18.91 -2.85
N LEU A 358 2.01 19.10 -2.22
CA LEU A 358 0.74 18.51 -2.63
C LEU A 358 0.18 19.14 -3.91
N GLU A 359 0.60 20.37 -4.24
CA GLU A 359 0.22 21.11 -5.45
C GLU A 359 1.32 21.13 -6.53
N PHE A 360 2.37 20.31 -6.37
CA PHE A 360 3.58 20.34 -7.21
C PHE A 360 3.26 20.06 -8.69
N ASN A 361 3.39 21.09 -9.53
CA ASN A 361 2.93 21.10 -10.92
C ASN A 361 3.97 21.58 -11.94
N TRP A 362 5.26 21.54 -11.58
CA TRP A 362 6.37 21.91 -12.45
C TRP A 362 7.51 20.90 -12.31
N PHE A 363 8.32 20.76 -13.35
CA PHE A 363 9.47 19.86 -13.33
C PHE A 363 10.77 20.62 -13.03
N VAL A 364 11.65 19.97 -12.26
CA VAL A 364 13.01 20.47 -12.01
C VAL A 364 13.87 20.41 -13.28
N GLN A 365 14.94 21.21 -13.31
CA GLN A 365 15.97 21.10 -14.33
C GLN A 365 16.49 19.65 -14.45
N GLY A 366 16.74 19.19 -15.68
CA GLY A 366 17.20 17.81 -15.96
C GLY A 366 16.09 16.83 -16.30
N VAL A 367 14.83 17.15 -16.05
CA VAL A 367 13.69 16.40 -16.59
C VAL A 367 13.52 16.74 -18.07
N ASP A 368 13.44 15.72 -18.93
CA ASP A 368 13.06 15.82 -20.33
C ASP A 368 11.65 15.25 -20.52
N GLY A 369 10.68 16.13 -20.67
CA GLY A 369 9.26 15.80 -20.74
C GLY A 369 8.39 17.00 -20.40
N THR A 370 7.08 16.87 -20.63
CA THR A 370 6.09 17.91 -20.33
C THR A 370 5.02 17.36 -19.41
N ILE A 371 4.51 18.21 -18.52
CA ILE A 371 3.30 17.90 -17.74
C ILE A 371 2.11 18.24 -18.64
N ALA A 372 1.37 17.22 -19.07
CA ALA A 372 0.12 17.46 -19.80
C ALA A 372 -0.87 18.17 -18.86
N LYS A 373 -1.51 19.24 -19.37
CA LYS A 373 -2.49 20.03 -18.62
C LYS A 373 -3.87 19.40 -18.65
#